data_AF-A0A9D8BT75-F1
#
_entry.id   AF-A0A9D8BT75-F1
#
_cell.length_a   1.000
_cell.length_b   1.000
_cell.length_c   1.000
_cell.angle_alpha   90.00
_cell.angle_beta   90.00
_cell.angle_gamma   90.00
#
_symmetry.space_group_name_H-M   'P 1'
#
loop_
_entity.id
_entity.type
_entity.pdbx_description
1 polymer ?
#
loop_
_entity_poly.entity_id
_entity_poly.type
_entity_poly.pdbx_seq_one_letter_code
_entity_poly.pdbx_strand_id
1 'polypeptide(L)'
;SAPDRPFNMERFWHWRCYWDYGTGAAGDLLSHEMDFVQIVLGYGIPDTCVCAGQIALCKDGREVPDTWCAVYEFEKQGCAAVFEATMNTAVQGQTPEFRGKDAMLRFSTIAQDASDFEVYAEDSDKYGPDLAAGKIERAKPFLRFDPNKTPPQPSHMEDFFNCIRSRKKTKCNEDEAFIEAATFIMSVEAFKQGRKVRWDIAKEEIV
;
A
#
# COMPACT_ATOMS: atom_id res chain seq x y z
N SER A 1 -25.89 -5.05 -4.71
CA SER A 1 -26.39 -5.20 -3.33
C SER A 1 -26.14 -6.64 -2.89
N ALA A 2 -25.81 -6.86 -1.62
CA ALA A 2 -25.65 -8.21 -1.07
C ALA A 2 -27.02 -8.94 -1.02
N PRO A 3 -27.06 -10.27 -1.25
CA PRO A 3 -28.28 -11.05 -1.12
C PRO A 3 -28.74 -11.11 0.34
N ASP A 4 -30.06 -11.21 0.55
CA ASP A 4 -30.63 -11.46 1.88
C ASP A 4 -30.20 -12.85 2.39
N ARG A 5 -29.85 -12.94 3.67
CA ARG A 5 -29.34 -14.17 4.30
C ARG A 5 -29.81 -14.27 5.75
N PRO A 6 -30.14 -15.48 6.23
CA PRO A 6 -30.37 -15.72 7.66
C PRO A 6 -29.14 -15.32 8.50
N PHE A 7 -29.37 -14.89 9.75
CA PHE A 7 -28.29 -14.59 10.68
C PHE A 7 -27.34 -15.80 10.81
N ASN A 8 -26.04 -15.51 10.74
CA ASN A 8 -24.98 -16.49 10.90
C ASN A 8 -23.84 -15.84 11.71
N MET A 9 -23.47 -16.48 12.83
CA MET A 9 -22.51 -15.93 13.77
C MET A 9 -21.10 -15.80 13.19
N GLU A 10 -20.66 -16.76 12.36
CA GLU A 10 -19.37 -16.71 11.66
C GLU A 10 -19.33 -15.53 10.70
N ARG A 11 -20.37 -15.34 9.89
CA ARG A 11 -20.46 -14.19 8.97
C ARG A 11 -20.51 -12.85 9.70
N PHE A 12 -21.13 -12.79 10.88
CA PHE A 12 -21.19 -11.56 11.65
C PHE A 12 -19.80 -11.13 12.16
N TRP A 13 -19.04 -12.06 12.76
CA TRP A 13 -17.71 -11.74 13.31
C TRP A 13 -16.61 -11.71 12.25
N HIS A 14 -16.73 -12.54 11.21
CA HIS A 14 -15.76 -12.68 10.13
C HIS A 14 -16.30 -12.12 8.81
N TRP A 15 -17.06 -11.02 8.86
CA TRP A 15 -17.70 -10.44 7.68
C TRP A 15 -16.71 -10.13 6.54
N ARG A 16 -15.49 -9.73 6.88
CA ARG A 16 -14.39 -9.46 5.93
C ARG A 16 -14.00 -10.67 5.07
N CYS A 17 -14.33 -11.89 5.52
CA CYS A 17 -14.04 -13.12 4.81
C CYS A 17 -15.01 -13.40 3.64
N TYR A 18 -16.02 -12.56 3.42
CA TYR A 18 -17.08 -12.78 2.44
C TYR A 18 -17.27 -11.56 1.54
N TRP A 19 -17.46 -11.79 0.23
CA TRP A 19 -17.58 -10.71 -0.75
C TRP A 19 -18.85 -9.87 -0.59
N ASP A 20 -19.85 -10.40 0.12
CA ASP A 20 -21.10 -9.71 0.41
C ASP A 20 -20.89 -8.45 1.27
N TYR A 21 -19.83 -8.41 2.08
CA TYR A 21 -19.67 -7.40 3.14
C TYR A 21 -18.36 -6.62 3.06
N GLY A 22 -17.37 -7.12 2.31
CA GLY A 22 -16.07 -6.49 2.25
C GLY A 22 -15.28 -6.85 0.99
N THR A 23 -14.04 -6.39 0.99
CA THR A 23 -13.09 -6.51 -0.13
C THR A 23 -11.92 -7.43 0.19
N GLY A 24 -12.00 -8.20 1.29
CA GLY A 24 -10.95 -9.11 1.72
C GLY A 24 -9.64 -8.37 2.05
N ALA A 25 -8.51 -9.02 1.78
CA ALA A 25 -7.18 -8.46 2.04
C ALA A 25 -6.92 -7.12 1.33
N ALA A 26 -7.65 -6.83 0.24
CA ALA A 26 -7.49 -5.59 -0.50
C ALA A 26 -7.89 -4.35 0.32
N GLY A 27 -9.09 -4.35 0.92
CA GLY A 27 -9.51 -3.22 1.76
C GLY A 27 -9.06 -3.30 3.21
N ASP A 28 -8.57 -4.46 3.66
CA ASP A 28 -8.14 -4.68 5.04
C ASP A 28 -6.65 -4.41 5.25
N LEU A 29 -5.77 -4.88 4.36
CA LEU A 29 -4.31 -4.73 4.49
C LEU A 29 -3.69 -3.92 3.35
N LEU A 30 -4.05 -4.20 2.11
CA LEU A 30 -3.46 -3.52 0.96
C LEU A 30 -3.74 -2.01 0.99
N SER A 31 -4.93 -1.61 1.45
CA SER A 31 -5.32 -0.22 1.70
C SER A 31 -4.25 0.52 2.52
N HIS A 32 -3.91 -0.01 3.70
CA HIS A 32 -2.88 0.54 4.58
C HIS A 32 -1.49 0.63 3.91
N GLU A 33 -1.07 -0.40 3.19
CA GLU A 33 0.22 -0.40 2.52
C GLU A 33 0.27 0.58 1.33
N MET A 34 -0.80 0.64 0.55
CA MET A 34 -0.85 1.50 -0.63
C MET A 34 -1.08 2.97 -0.28
N ASP A 35 -1.86 3.30 0.75
CA ASP A 35 -2.00 4.68 1.24
C ASP A 35 -0.62 5.28 1.57
N PHE A 36 0.21 4.51 2.28
CA PHE A 36 1.57 4.93 2.60
C PHE A 36 2.44 5.11 1.36
N VAL A 37 2.41 4.17 0.42
CA VAL A 37 3.14 4.28 -0.85
C VAL A 37 2.68 5.51 -1.64
N GLN A 38 1.38 5.77 -1.66
CA GLN A 38 0.76 6.88 -2.38
C GLN A 38 1.11 8.24 -1.77
N ILE A 39 1.10 8.35 -0.44
CA ILE A 39 1.53 9.57 0.26
C ILE A 39 3.00 9.89 -0.03
N VAL A 40 3.87 8.88 -0.07
CA VAL A 40 5.30 9.09 -0.35
C VAL A 40 5.53 9.50 -1.81
N LEU A 41 4.83 8.88 -2.76
CA LEU A 41 5.01 9.15 -4.19
C LEU A 41 4.26 10.40 -4.67
N GLY A 42 3.07 10.67 -4.15
CA GLY A 42 2.18 11.73 -4.62
C GLY A 42 1.69 11.55 -6.05
N TYR A 43 1.65 10.31 -6.57
CA TYR A 43 1.29 10.02 -7.96
C TYR A 43 -0.21 9.79 -8.18
N GLY A 44 -1.00 9.65 -7.10
CA GLY A 44 -2.43 9.40 -7.17
C GLY A 44 -2.77 7.95 -7.50
N ILE A 45 -3.89 7.75 -8.22
CA ILE A 45 -4.41 6.42 -8.58
C ILE A 45 -3.53 5.81 -9.70
N PRO A 46 -3.12 4.54 -9.59
CA PRO A 46 -2.39 3.84 -10.64
C PRO A 46 -3.17 3.77 -11.96
N ASP A 47 -2.45 3.74 -13.08
CA ASP A 47 -3.05 3.64 -14.40
C ASP A 47 -3.71 2.27 -14.62
N THR A 48 -3.06 1.20 -14.15
CA THR A 48 -3.56 -0.18 -14.31
C THR A 48 -3.26 -1.07 -13.12
N CYS A 49 -4.02 -2.16 -13.01
CA CYS A 49 -3.80 -3.19 -12.01
C CYS A 49 -3.97 -4.60 -12.62
N VAL A 50 -3.10 -5.52 -12.24
CA VAL A 50 -3.35 -6.97 -12.31
C VAL A 50 -3.30 -7.55 -10.90
N CYS A 51 -4.16 -8.54 -10.63
CA CYS A 51 -4.21 -9.15 -9.32
C CYS A 51 -4.44 -10.66 -9.40
N ALA A 52 -3.77 -11.39 -8.52
CA ALA A 52 -3.99 -12.81 -8.28
C ALA A 52 -4.23 -13.03 -6.78
N GLY A 53 -5.07 -14.01 -6.46
CA GLY A 53 -5.35 -14.37 -5.07
C GLY A 53 -5.71 -15.84 -4.95
N GLN A 54 -5.45 -16.41 -3.79
CA GLN A 54 -5.80 -17.80 -3.49
C GLN A 54 -6.24 -17.97 -2.03
N ILE A 55 -7.19 -18.87 -1.81
CA ILE A 55 -7.42 -19.47 -0.49
C ILE A 55 -6.44 -20.65 -0.40
N ALA A 56 -5.24 -20.39 0.12
CA ALA A 56 -4.18 -21.37 0.15
C ALA A 56 -4.21 -22.24 1.42
N LEU A 57 -4.54 -21.66 2.58
CA LEU A 57 -4.53 -22.35 3.88
C LEU A 57 -5.87 -22.30 4.60
N CYS A 58 -6.51 -21.13 4.67
CA CYS A 58 -7.68 -20.89 5.49
C CYS A 58 -8.96 -21.41 4.83
N LYS A 59 -9.18 -22.72 4.91
CA LYS A 59 -10.35 -23.43 4.33
C LYS A 59 -11.55 -23.41 5.29
N ASP A 60 -11.87 -22.26 5.84
CA ASP A 60 -12.93 -22.03 6.85
C ASP A 60 -14.30 -21.65 6.24
N GLY A 61 -14.44 -21.76 4.91
CA GLY A 61 -15.64 -21.37 4.19
C GLY A 61 -15.66 -19.91 3.74
N ARG A 62 -14.55 -19.17 3.92
CA ARG A 62 -14.36 -17.84 3.31
C ARG A 62 -14.48 -17.87 1.79
N GLU A 63 -14.85 -16.72 1.24
CA GLU A 63 -14.91 -16.48 -0.21
C GLU A 63 -13.73 -15.61 -0.68
N VAL A 64 -13.15 -14.82 0.22
CA VAL A 64 -12.00 -13.96 -0.07
C VAL A 64 -10.68 -14.74 0.09
N PRO A 65 -9.68 -14.52 -0.77
CA PRO A 65 -8.35 -15.10 -0.62
C PRO A 65 -7.64 -14.78 0.70
N ASP A 66 -6.86 -15.74 1.21
CA ASP A 66 -5.92 -15.55 2.33
C ASP A 66 -4.52 -15.12 1.86
N THR A 67 -4.28 -15.18 0.55
CA THR A 67 -3.06 -14.77 -0.13
C THR A 67 -3.45 -13.86 -1.30
N TRP A 68 -2.80 -12.70 -1.41
CA TRP A 68 -3.15 -11.63 -2.35
C TRP A 68 -1.89 -10.99 -2.92
N CYS A 69 -1.80 -10.97 -4.25
CA CYS A 69 -0.68 -10.36 -4.96
C CYS A 69 -1.22 -9.40 -6.04
N ALA A 70 -0.90 -8.12 -5.93
CA ALA A 70 -1.32 -7.09 -6.87
C ALA A 70 -0.11 -6.35 -7.46
N VAL A 71 -0.16 -6.06 -8.75
CA VAL A 71 0.81 -5.20 -9.44
C VAL A 71 0.07 -4.01 -10.00
N TYR A 72 0.53 -2.82 -9.63
CA TYR A 72 0.01 -1.54 -10.08
C TYR A 72 1.04 -0.86 -10.96
N GLU A 73 0.63 -0.34 -12.11
CA GLU A 73 1.51 0.41 -13.00
C GLU A 73 1.16 1.90 -12.99
N PHE A 74 2.19 2.73 -12.92
CA PHE A 74 2.14 4.18 -13.13
C PHE A 74 2.84 4.46 -14.46
N GLU A 75 2.10 4.33 -15.55
CA GLU A 75 2.60 4.37 -16.92
C GLU A 75 3.27 5.71 -17.24
N LYS A 76 2.69 6.80 -16.75
CA LYS A 76 3.25 8.15 -16.95
C LYS A 76 4.61 8.33 -16.25
N GLN A 77 4.80 7.71 -15.09
CA GLN A 77 6.03 7.77 -14.31
C GLN A 77 7.02 6.65 -14.68
N GLY A 78 6.57 5.66 -15.46
CA GLY A 78 7.40 4.54 -15.88
C GLY A 78 7.81 3.63 -14.72
N CYS A 79 6.96 3.47 -13.71
CA CYS A 79 7.23 2.62 -12.55
C CYS A 79 6.02 1.74 -12.20
N ALA A 80 6.25 0.77 -11.32
CA ALA A 80 5.23 -0.11 -10.80
C ALA A 80 5.36 -0.26 -9.29
N ALA A 81 4.23 -0.50 -8.62
CA ALA A 81 4.17 -0.93 -7.24
C ALA A 81 3.71 -2.39 -7.19
N VAL A 82 4.34 -3.20 -6.35
CA VAL A 82 3.98 -4.61 -6.16
C VAL A 82 3.60 -4.78 -4.69
N PHE A 83 2.41 -5.31 -4.47
CA PHE A 83 1.94 -5.73 -3.17
C PHE A 83 1.82 -7.25 -3.13
N GLU A 84 2.35 -7.86 -2.08
CA GLU A 84 2.18 -9.28 -1.76
C GLU A 84 1.82 -9.39 -0.29
N ALA A 85 0.75 -10.14 0.01
CA ALA A 85 0.38 -10.49 1.37
C ALA A 85 -0.08 -11.94 1.45
N THR A 86 0.20 -12.56 2.60
CA THR A 86 -0.33 -13.88 2.95
C THR A 86 -0.60 -13.97 4.45
N MET A 87 -1.72 -14.58 4.82
CA MET A 87 -2.07 -14.86 6.22
C MET A 87 -1.49 -16.21 6.71
N ASN A 88 -0.61 -16.83 5.91
CA ASN A 88 -0.18 -18.21 6.08
C ASN A 88 1.13 -18.36 6.84
N THR A 89 1.72 -17.25 7.30
CA THR A 89 2.97 -17.24 8.06
C THR A 89 2.86 -16.29 9.24
N ALA A 90 3.52 -16.66 10.34
CA ALA A 90 3.69 -15.79 11.51
C ALA A 90 4.97 -14.94 11.43
N VAL A 91 5.82 -15.18 10.42
CA VAL A 91 7.01 -14.36 10.20
C VAL A 91 6.57 -13.01 9.64
N GLN A 92 6.81 -11.96 10.41
CA GLN A 92 6.57 -10.59 9.99
C GLN A 92 7.66 -10.14 9.02
N GLY A 93 7.29 -9.36 8.01
CA GLY A 93 8.22 -8.85 7.01
C GLY A 93 7.53 -8.40 5.74
N GLN A 94 6.89 -7.23 5.78
CA GLN A 94 6.32 -6.56 4.62
C GLN A 94 6.81 -5.11 4.60
N THR A 95 8.13 -4.91 4.52
CA THR A 95 8.72 -3.56 4.57
C THR A 95 8.51 -2.82 3.25
N PRO A 96 7.89 -1.63 3.25
CA PRO A 96 7.83 -0.80 2.05
C PRO A 96 9.23 -0.45 1.53
N GLU A 97 9.42 -0.62 0.23
CA GLU A 97 10.68 -0.33 -0.46
C GLU A 97 10.41 0.53 -1.71
N PHE A 98 11.14 1.63 -1.83
CA PHE A 98 11.10 2.51 -2.98
C PHE A 98 12.45 2.39 -3.69
N ARG A 99 12.45 1.71 -4.84
CA ARG A 99 13.67 1.36 -5.58
C ARG A 99 13.87 2.34 -6.73
N GLY A 100 14.73 3.32 -6.54
CA GLY A 100 15.07 4.33 -7.54
C GLY A 100 16.37 4.01 -8.30
N LYS A 101 16.71 4.86 -9.28
CA LYS A 101 17.94 4.75 -10.08
C LYS A 101 19.20 4.87 -9.22
N ASP A 102 19.23 5.85 -8.32
CA ASP A 102 20.43 6.17 -7.54
C ASP A 102 20.45 5.48 -6.17
N ALA A 103 19.28 5.18 -5.61
CA ALA A 103 19.18 4.64 -4.27
C ALA A 103 17.85 3.91 -4.05
N MET A 104 17.85 3.02 -3.07
CA MET A 104 16.67 2.40 -2.50
C MET A 104 16.40 3.00 -1.11
N LEU A 105 15.15 3.39 -0.87
CA LEU A 105 14.61 3.71 0.45
C LEU A 105 13.87 2.49 0.99
N ARG A 106 14.14 2.09 2.23
CA ARG A 106 13.49 0.94 2.89
C ARG A 106 13.02 1.31 4.28
N PHE A 107 11.77 1.04 4.58
CA PHE A 107 11.16 1.28 5.90
C PHE A 107 11.42 0.12 6.87
N SER A 108 11.33 0.40 8.17
CA SER A 108 11.72 -0.54 9.24
C SER A 108 10.75 -1.72 9.42
N THR A 109 9.47 -1.53 9.11
CA THR A 109 8.41 -2.52 9.27
C THR A 109 7.30 -2.26 8.23
N ILE A 110 6.16 -2.92 8.41
CA ILE A 110 4.92 -2.72 7.65
C ILE A 110 4.48 -1.25 7.66
N ALA A 111 3.86 -0.77 6.56
CA ALA A 111 3.65 0.66 6.35
C ALA A 111 2.93 1.37 7.50
N GLN A 112 1.86 0.77 8.03
CA GLN A 112 1.05 1.35 9.10
C GLN A 112 1.79 1.53 10.45
N ASP A 113 2.90 0.81 10.64
CA ASP A 113 3.70 0.87 11.88
C ASP A 113 5.12 1.43 11.65
N ALA A 114 5.44 1.85 10.42
CA ALA A 114 6.77 2.31 10.04
C ALA A 114 7.09 3.69 10.64
N SER A 115 8.09 3.74 11.53
CA SER A 115 8.59 4.97 12.16
C SER A 115 9.97 5.40 11.67
N ASP A 116 10.70 4.50 11.00
CA ASP A 116 12.08 4.70 10.61
C ASP A 116 12.31 4.16 9.20
N PHE A 117 13.34 4.70 8.55
CA PHE A 117 13.79 4.21 7.25
C PHE A 117 15.30 4.31 7.10
N GLU A 118 15.79 3.55 6.13
CA GLU A 118 17.19 3.53 5.74
C GLU A 118 17.32 3.72 4.23
N VAL A 119 18.45 4.29 3.79
CA VAL A 119 18.74 4.53 2.38
C VAL A 119 20.01 3.80 1.98
N TYR A 120 19.91 3.06 0.87
CA TYR A 120 20.94 2.22 0.30
C TYR A 120 21.34 2.79 -1.07
N ALA A 121 22.63 2.95 -1.32
CA ALA A 121 23.12 3.48 -2.58
C ALA A 121 23.14 2.41 -3.68
N GLU A 122 22.76 2.81 -4.89
CA GLU A 122 22.92 2.02 -6.10
C GLU A 122 24.15 2.47 -6.90
N ASP A 123 24.69 1.55 -7.70
CA ASP A 123 25.77 1.85 -8.64
C ASP A 123 25.25 2.72 -9.79
N SER A 124 25.36 4.03 -9.57
CA SER A 124 24.78 5.10 -10.39
C SER A 124 25.80 6.21 -10.59
N ASP A 125 25.55 7.13 -11.52
CA ASP A 125 26.42 8.30 -11.72
C ASP A 125 26.59 9.14 -10.43
N LYS A 126 25.59 9.10 -9.54
CA LYS A 126 25.55 9.86 -8.30
C LYS A 126 26.38 9.23 -7.18
N TYR A 127 26.21 7.93 -6.92
CA TYR A 127 26.86 7.26 -5.77
C TYR A 127 27.92 6.22 -6.16
N GLY A 128 28.00 5.83 -7.43
CA GLY A 128 29.02 4.93 -7.98
C GLY A 128 30.45 5.36 -7.65
N PRO A 129 30.83 6.65 -7.77
CA PRO A 129 32.17 7.11 -7.38
C PRO A 129 32.49 6.87 -5.90
N ASP A 130 31.52 7.09 -5.00
CA ASP A 130 31.71 6.90 -3.56
C ASP A 130 31.68 5.41 -3.15
N LEU A 131 30.92 4.58 -3.87
CA LEU A 131 30.97 3.11 -3.77
C LEU A 131 32.34 2.58 -4.20
N ALA A 132 32.86 3.02 -5.36
CA ALA A 132 34.16 2.61 -5.88
C ALA A 132 35.33 3.07 -4.99
N ALA A 133 35.19 4.23 -4.34
CA ALA A 133 36.16 4.74 -3.38
C ALA A 133 36.03 4.11 -1.98
N GLY A 134 35.04 3.23 -1.74
CA GLY A 134 34.80 2.59 -0.43
C GLY A 134 34.29 3.54 0.66
N LYS A 135 33.78 4.72 0.29
CA LYS A 135 33.15 5.67 1.23
C LYS A 135 31.73 5.26 1.59
N ILE A 136 31.05 4.63 0.63
CA ILE A 136 29.76 3.96 0.84
C ILE A 136 29.98 2.47 0.61
N GLU A 137 29.39 1.64 1.46
CA GLU A 137 29.44 0.19 1.29
C GLU A 137 28.16 -0.30 0.61
N ARG A 138 28.32 -1.09 -0.47
CA ARG A 138 27.19 -1.68 -1.19
C ARG A 138 26.36 -2.57 -0.27
N ALA A 139 25.04 -2.56 -0.45
CA ALA A 139 24.09 -3.34 0.34
C ALA A 139 24.12 -3.03 1.85
N LYS A 140 24.71 -1.89 2.25
CA LYS A 140 24.56 -1.31 3.59
C LYS A 140 23.94 0.08 3.49
N PRO A 141 23.16 0.49 4.50
CA PRO A 141 22.57 1.80 4.50
C PRO A 141 23.65 2.86 4.76
N PHE A 142 23.69 3.90 3.92
CA PHE A 142 24.60 5.04 4.11
C PHE A 142 23.90 6.23 4.77
N LEU A 143 22.56 6.22 4.79
CA LEU A 143 21.74 7.16 5.54
C LEU A 143 20.69 6.39 6.34
N ARG A 144 20.45 6.83 7.57
CA ARG A 144 19.34 6.39 8.42
C ARG A 144 18.50 7.59 8.81
N PHE A 145 17.20 7.38 8.93
CA PHE A 145 16.31 8.37 9.50
C PHE A 145 16.79 8.77 10.91
N ASP A 146 16.74 10.07 11.20
CA ASP A 146 17.08 10.63 12.50
C ASP A 146 15.89 11.47 12.98
N PRO A 147 15.09 10.96 13.94
CA PRO A 147 13.91 11.67 14.42
C PRO A 147 14.27 13.01 15.06
N ASN A 148 15.49 13.18 15.60
CA ASN A 148 15.91 14.43 16.22
C ASN A 148 16.17 15.56 15.20
N LYS A 149 16.32 15.21 13.92
CA LYS A 149 16.47 16.17 12.81
C LYS A 149 15.16 16.46 12.09
N THR A 150 14.06 15.85 12.54
CA THR A 150 12.76 15.97 11.89
C THR A 150 11.84 16.87 12.72
N PRO A 151 11.21 17.89 12.11
CA PRO A 151 10.23 18.70 12.83
C PRO A 151 9.10 17.82 13.38
N PRO A 152 8.67 18.04 14.63
CA PRO A 152 7.57 17.27 15.22
C PRO A 152 6.33 17.42 14.35
N GLN A 153 5.68 16.29 14.08
CA GLN A 153 4.41 16.24 13.36
C GLN A 153 3.27 16.07 14.36
N PRO A 154 2.09 16.69 14.14
CA PRO A 154 0.93 16.41 14.97
C PRO A 154 0.53 14.94 14.80
N SER A 155 0.02 14.34 15.87
CA SER A 155 -0.73 13.09 15.77
C SER A 155 -1.96 13.26 14.87
N HIS A 156 -2.51 12.14 14.37
CA HIS A 156 -3.69 12.16 13.52
C HIS A 156 -4.87 12.92 14.18
N MET A 157 -5.10 12.73 15.47
CA MET A 157 -6.16 13.42 16.22
C MET A 157 -5.87 14.91 16.42
N GLU A 158 -4.62 15.28 16.65
CA GLU A 158 -4.23 16.70 16.74
C GLU A 158 -4.41 17.41 15.40
N ASP A 159 -4.00 16.79 14.29
CA ASP A 159 -4.22 17.31 12.94
C ASP A 159 -5.70 17.55 12.69
N PHE A 160 -6.55 16.56 13.01
CA PHE A 160 -8.00 16.67 12.88
C PHE A 160 -8.59 17.86 13.67
N PHE A 161 -8.27 17.98 14.95
CA PHE A 161 -8.78 19.10 15.76
C PHE A 161 -8.22 20.45 15.32
N ASN A 162 -6.96 20.51 14.87
CA ASN A 162 -6.38 21.73 14.32
C ASN A 162 -7.08 22.15 13.02
N CYS A 163 -7.45 21.18 12.17
CA CYS A 163 -8.20 21.42 10.94
C CYS A 163 -9.63 21.90 11.23
N ILE A 164 -10.32 21.32 12.22
CA ILE A 164 -11.64 21.83 12.68
C ILE A 164 -11.55 23.30 13.08
N ARG A 165 -10.56 23.65 13.92
CA ARG A 165 -10.39 25.03 14.42
C ARG A 165 -10.01 26.01 13.34
N SER A 166 -9.10 25.62 12.45
CA SER A 166 -8.55 26.48 11.41
C SER A 166 -9.34 26.48 10.09
N ARG A 167 -10.29 25.55 9.94
CA ARG A 167 -11.03 25.28 8.69
C ARG A 167 -10.12 24.86 7.52
N LYS A 168 -8.95 24.29 7.82
CA LYS A 168 -8.05 23.69 6.82
C LYS A 168 -8.42 22.24 6.54
N LYS A 169 -7.89 21.70 5.43
CA LYS A 169 -7.98 20.28 5.07
C LYS A 169 -7.03 19.44 5.93
N THR A 170 -7.48 18.28 6.37
CA THR A 170 -6.63 17.30 7.08
C THR A 170 -5.55 16.77 6.15
N LYS A 171 -4.47 16.23 6.74
CA LYS A 171 -3.44 15.55 5.95
C LYS A 171 -3.98 14.32 5.24
N CYS A 172 -4.70 13.46 5.98
CA CYS A 172 -5.48 12.35 5.42
C CYS A 172 -6.91 12.86 5.22
N ASN A 173 -7.25 13.26 3.99
CA ASN A 173 -8.51 13.88 3.64
C ASN A 173 -9.29 13.03 2.63
N GLU A 174 -10.45 13.51 2.19
CA GLU A 174 -11.34 12.77 1.29
C GLU A 174 -10.73 12.46 -0.08
N ASP A 175 -9.78 13.25 -0.57
CA ASP A 175 -9.11 12.97 -1.85
C ASP A 175 -8.14 11.79 -1.69
N GLU A 176 -7.37 11.77 -0.59
CA GLU A 176 -6.47 10.64 -0.27
C GLU A 176 -7.28 9.36 -0.05
N ALA A 177 -8.40 9.45 0.68
CA ALA A 177 -9.30 8.31 0.87
C ALA A 177 -9.90 7.81 -0.45
N PHE A 178 -10.22 8.71 -1.39
CA PHE A 178 -10.70 8.31 -2.73
C PHE A 178 -9.60 7.63 -3.55
N ILE A 179 -8.37 8.15 -3.51
CA ILE A 179 -7.22 7.56 -4.20
C ILE A 179 -6.94 6.14 -3.67
N GLU A 180 -6.89 5.97 -2.35
CA GLU A 180 -6.71 4.68 -1.68
C GLU A 180 -7.83 3.71 -2.07
N ALA A 181 -9.10 4.16 -1.96
CA ALA A 181 -10.27 3.35 -2.26
C ALA A 181 -10.29 2.86 -3.71
N ALA A 182 -10.12 3.75 -4.67
CA ALA A 182 -10.04 3.38 -6.08
C ALA A 182 -8.93 2.35 -6.31
N THR A 183 -7.77 2.55 -5.68
CA THR A 183 -6.59 1.69 -5.86
C THR A 183 -6.84 0.27 -5.36
N PHE A 184 -7.32 0.07 -4.13
CA PHE A 184 -7.55 -1.30 -3.66
C PHE A 184 -8.72 -1.96 -4.41
N ILE A 185 -9.75 -1.20 -4.81
CA ILE A 185 -10.88 -1.72 -5.60
C ILE A 185 -10.39 -2.18 -6.97
N MET A 186 -9.42 -1.50 -7.60
CA MET A 186 -8.82 -1.97 -8.85
C MET A 186 -8.25 -3.39 -8.72
N SER A 187 -7.59 -3.74 -7.61
CA SER A 187 -7.13 -5.12 -7.41
C SER A 187 -8.27 -6.12 -7.23
N VAL A 188 -9.34 -5.73 -6.54
CA VAL A 188 -10.54 -6.57 -6.37
C VAL A 188 -11.19 -6.85 -7.73
N GLU A 189 -11.34 -5.82 -8.56
CA GLU A 189 -11.92 -5.93 -9.90
C GLU A 189 -11.02 -6.76 -10.83
N ALA A 190 -9.70 -6.52 -10.82
CA ALA A 190 -8.75 -7.33 -11.58
C ALA A 190 -8.83 -8.81 -11.21
N PHE A 191 -8.92 -9.11 -9.91
CA PHE A 191 -9.05 -10.46 -9.39
C PHE A 191 -10.37 -11.11 -9.83
N LYS A 192 -11.52 -10.43 -9.61
CA LYS A 192 -12.84 -10.96 -9.94
C LYS A 192 -13.05 -11.16 -11.44
N GLN A 193 -12.50 -10.27 -12.26
CA GLN A 193 -12.62 -10.32 -13.72
C GLN A 193 -11.55 -11.18 -14.39
N GLY A 194 -10.50 -11.58 -13.67
CA GLY A 194 -9.42 -12.43 -14.18
C GLY A 194 -8.60 -11.76 -15.29
N ARG A 195 -8.47 -10.43 -15.26
CA ARG A 195 -7.79 -9.64 -16.29
C ARG A 195 -7.14 -8.39 -15.71
N LYS A 196 -6.27 -7.76 -16.50
CA LYS A 196 -5.79 -6.41 -16.26
C LYS A 196 -6.95 -5.42 -16.36
N VAL A 197 -7.02 -4.51 -15.39
CA VAL A 197 -7.98 -3.39 -15.39
C VAL A 197 -7.24 -2.06 -15.45
N ARG A 198 -7.96 -1.01 -15.84
CA ARG A 198 -7.47 0.36 -15.98
C ARG A 198 -8.36 1.33 -15.21
N TRP A 199 -7.76 2.38 -14.67
CA TRP A 199 -8.50 3.54 -14.17
C TRP A 199 -8.82 4.51 -15.32
N ASP A 200 -10.10 4.76 -15.58
CA ASP A 200 -10.58 5.82 -16.48
C ASP A 200 -10.79 7.10 -15.68
N ILE A 201 -9.77 7.98 -15.70
CA ILE A 201 -9.79 9.23 -14.93
C ILE A 201 -10.91 10.19 -15.35
N ALA A 202 -11.40 10.11 -16.59
CA ALA A 202 -12.44 11.03 -17.07
C ALA A 202 -13.82 10.64 -16.54
N LYS A 203 -14.03 9.36 -16.24
CA LYS A 203 -15.29 8.80 -15.74
C LYS A 203 -15.24 8.41 -14.28
N GLU A 204 -14.06 8.34 -13.69
CA GLU A 204 -13.82 7.78 -12.36
C GLU A 204 -14.31 6.32 -12.26
N GLU A 205 -13.99 5.53 -13.30
CA GLU A 205 -14.42 4.13 -13.45
C GLU A 205 -13.23 3.19 -13.63
N ILE A 206 -13.43 1.92 -13.23
CA ILE A 206 -12.47 0.84 -13.50
C ILE A 206 -12.94 0.07 -14.74
N VAL A 207 -12.10 0.01 -15.77
CA VAL A 207 -12.40 -0.56 -17.09
C VAL A 207 -11.47 -1.69 -17.51
#